data_AF-A0A1Q9V9L1-F1
#
_entry.id   AF-A0A1Q9V9L1-F1
#
_cell.length_a   1.000
_cell.length_b   1.000
_cell.length_c   1.000
_cell.angle_alpha   90.00
_cell.angle_beta   90.00
_cell.angle_gamma   90.00
#
_symmetry.space_group_name_H-M   'P 1'
#
loop_
_entity.id
_entity.type
_entity.pdbx_description
1 polymer ?
#
loop_
_entity_poly.entity_id
_entity_poly.type
_entity_poly.pdbx_seq_one_letter_code
_entity_poly.pdbx_strand_id
1 'polypeptide(L)'
;MADYLAEVVDDRIDRRVRNGAKDRGDLSGVRMSPALRSQRVVCELKDTTRCDLPGWTREAATERMNDDAAVGLVIHKRHGNANPAEQWVSMTVADLVALLTGERPEGADE
;
A
#
# COMPACT_ATOMS: atom_id res chain seq x y z
N MET A 1 3.33 -7.60 9.56
CA MET A 1 2.81 -7.40 8.19
C MET A 1 3.95 -7.56 7.18
N ALA A 2 5.03 -6.78 7.30
CA ALA A 2 6.26 -7.00 6.51
C ALA A 2 6.69 -8.48 6.49
N ASP A 3 6.94 -9.08 7.66
CA ASP A 3 7.38 -10.49 7.76
C ASP A 3 6.43 -11.48 7.06
N TYR A 4 5.12 -11.31 7.27
CA TYR A 4 4.12 -12.16 6.63
C TYR A 4 4.13 -12.01 5.10
N LEU A 5 4.21 -10.79 4.58
CA LEU A 5 4.30 -10.56 3.14
C LEU A 5 5.63 -11.04 2.56
N ALA A 6 6.73 -10.92 3.31
CA ALA A 6 8.03 -11.45 2.90
C ALA A 6 8.00 -12.98 2.75
N GLU A 7 7.34 -13.66 3.68
CA GLU A 7 7.16 -15.11 3.66
C GLU A 7 6.30 -15.59 2.49
N VAL A 8 5.18 -14.90 2.19
CA VAL A 8 4.16 -15.41 1.26
C VAL A 8 4.21 -14.79 -0.14
N VAL A 9 4.92 -13.68 -0.33
CA VAL A 9 4.99 -12.96 -1.62
C VAL A 9 6.42 -12.92 -2.14
N ASP A 10 7.34 -12.29 -1.41
CA ASP A 10 8.72 -12.05 -1.86
C ASP A 10 9.61 -11.69 -0.67
N ASP A 11 10.69 -12.44 -0.45
CA ASP A 11 11.59 -12.32 0.71
C ASP A 11 12.33 -10.97 0.79
N ARG A 12 12.29 -10.16 -0.26
CA ARG A 12 12.85 -8.81 -0.30
C ARG A 12 11.93 -7.74 0.29
N ILE A 13 10.71 -8.09 0.69
CA ILE A 13 9.78 -7.16 1.35
C ILE A 13 10.26 -6.88 2.77
N ASP A 14 10.47 -5.60 3.10
CA ASP A 14 10.90 -5.16 4.43
C ASP A 14 10.29 -3.80 4.78
N ARG A 15 10.30 -3.43 6.07
CA ARG A 15 9.86 -2.11 6.52
C ARG A 15 10.81 -1.02 6.04
N ARG A 16 10.24 0.11 5.63
CA ARG A 16 11.01 1.33 5.39
C ARG A 16 11.23 2.08 6.69
N VAL A 17 12.38 2.77 6.76
CA VAL A 17 12.60 3.81 7.76
C VAL A 17 11.92 5.09 7.25
N ARG A 18 11.16 5.76 8.11
CA ARG A 18 10.46 7.02 7.78
C ARG A 18 11.43 8.08 7.31
N ASN A 19 11.20 8.65 6.12
CA ASN A 19 12.10 9.62 5.48
C ASN A 19 11.54 11.05 5.43
N GLY A 20 10.74 11.44 6.44
CA GLY A 20 10.19 12.79 6.54
C GLY A 20 9.38 13.17 5.29
N ALA A 21 9.68 14.31 4.66
CA ALA A 21 8.93 14.81 3.50
C ALA A 21 9.05 13.94 2.23
N LYS A 22 9.97 12.96 2.19
CA LYS A 22 10.12 12.00 1.09
C LYS A 22 9.61 10.62 1.48
N ASP A 23 8.56 10.58 2.28
CA ASP A 23 7.97 9.30 2.68
C ASP A 23 7.42 8.55 1.47
N ARG A 24 7.59 7.23 1.48
CA ARG A 24 7.30 6.32 0.37
C ARG A 24 6.54 5.08 0.86
N GLY A 25 5.84 5.24 1.98
CA GLY A 25 5.12 4.18 2.67
C GLY A 25 5.98 3.38 3.62
N ASP A 26 5.30 2.59 4.44
CA ASP A 26 5.89 1.78 5.50
C ASP A 26 6.60 0.51 4.99
N LEU A 27 6.32 0.06 3.77
CA LEU A 27 6.89 -1.16 3.19
C LEU A 27 7.69 -0.90 1.91
N SER A 28 8.80 -1.63 1.76
CA SER A 28 9.60 -1.73 0.54
C SER A 28 9.40 -3.08 -0.13
N GLY A 29 9.80 -3.21 -1.40
CA GLY A 29 9.78 -4.49 -2.12
C GLY A 29 8.41 -4.93 -2.64
N VAL A 30 7.30 -4.30 -2.21
CA VAL A 30 5.95 -4.67 -2.67
C VAL A 30 5.75 -4.24 -4.13
N ARG A 31 5.42 -5.22 -4.98
CA ARG A 31 5.24 -5.05 -6.42
C ARG A 31 4.03 -5.80 -6.92
N MET A 32 3.45 -5.27 -7.98
CA MET A 32 2.43 -5.97 -8.77
C MET A 32 3.03 -7.22 -9.44
N SER A 33 2.17 -8.09 -9.94
CA SER A 33 2.62 -9.30 -10.64
C SER A 33 3.49 -8.96 -11.86
N PRO A 34 4.38 -9.88 -12.31
CA PRO A 34 5.16 -9.68 -13.54
C PRO A 34 4.30 -9.41 -14.78
N ALA A 35 3.09 -10.00 -14.85
CA ALA A 35 2.13 -9.74 -15.93
C ALA A 35 1.69 -8.27 -15.99
N LEU A 36 1.75 -7.56 -14.86
CA LEU A 36 1.47 -6.12 -14.75
C LEU A 36 2.75 -5.29 -14.59
N ARG A 37 3.85 -5.76 -15.20
CA ARG A 37 5.16 -5.10 -15.31
C ARG A 37 5.88 -4.85 -13.97
N SER A 38 5.52 -5.57 -12.91
CA SER A 38 6.17 -5.44 -11.59
C SER A 38 6.24 -4.00 -11.06
N GLN A 39 5.22 -3.21 -11.38
CA GLN A 39 5.08 -1.83 -10.91
C GLN A 39 5.05 -1.79 -9.38
N ARG A 40 5.54 -0.69 -8.80
CA ARG A 40 5.63 -0.53 -7.35
C ARG A 40 4.23 -0.34 -6.75
N VAL A 41 4.06 -0.87 -5.54
CA VAL A 41 2.88 -0.66 -4.70
C VAL A 41 3.37 -0.04 -3.39
N VAL A 42 2.75 1.07 -3.02
CA VAL A 42 2.97 1.70 -1.72
C VAL A 42 1.95 1.14 -0.72
N CYS A 43 2.43 0.77 0.46
CA CYS A 43 1.60 0.27 1.55
C CYS A 43 1.81 1.12 2.78
N GLU A 44 0.74 1.74 3.25
CA GLU A 44 0.70 2.48 4.51
C GLU A 44 0.07 1.60 5.60
N LEU A 45 0.73 1.44 6.75
CA LEU A 45 0.31 0.53 7.82
C LEU A 45 -0.33 1.31 8.97
N LYS A 46 -1.57 0.95 9.33
CA LYS A 46 -2.29 1.61 10.44
C LYS A 46 -2.69 0.63 11.53
N ASP A 47 -2.38 1.00 12.77
CA ASP A 47 -2.86 0.36 13.98
C ASP A 47 -3.39 1.45 14.92
N THR A 48 -4.71 1.63 14.92
CA THR A 48 -5.36 2.70 15.67
C THR A 48 -6.78 2.32 16.03
N THR A 49 -7.29 2.94 17.09
CA THR A 49 -8.63 2.68 17.64
C THR A 49 -9.74 3.35 16.84
N ARG A 50 -9.43 4.44 16.12
CA ARG A 50 -10.40 5.17 15.29
C ARG A 50 -10.01 5.09 13.82
N CYS A 51 -10.97 4.70 13.00
CA CYS A 51 -10.78 4.61 11.57
C CYS A 51 -10.80 6.01 10.92
N ASP A 52 -9.76 6.35 10.16
CA ASP A 52 -9.64 7.58 9.37
C ASP A 52 -9.17 7.24 7.95
N LEU A 53 -10.00 6.45 7.24
CA LEU A 53 -9.72 6.09 5.84
C LEU A 53 -9.40 7.31 4.97
N PRO A 54 -10.11 8.46 5.05
CA PRO A 54 -9.78 9.63 4.25
C PRO A 54 -8.38 10.19 4.54
N GLY A 55 -7.98 10.26 5.81
CA GLY A 55 -6.62 10.63 6.21
C GLY A 55 -5.57 9.70 5.61
N TRP A 56 -5.74 8.41 5.84
CA TRP A 56 -4.74 7.40 5.49
C TRP A 56 -4.61 7.21 3.97
N THR A 57 -5.71 7.29 3.22
CA THR A 57 -5.63 7.16 1.76
C THR A 57 -5.01 8.39 1.10
N ARG A 58 -5.16 9.60 1.67
CA ARG A 58 -4.42 10.79 1.20
C ARG A 58 -2.91 10.68 1.45
N GLU A 59 -2.53 10.14 2.60
CA GLU A 59 -1.13 9.84 2.91
C GLU A 59 -0.56 8.82 1.92
N ALA A 60 -1.21 7.67 1.77
CA ALA A 60 -0.81 6.63 0.80
C ALA A 60 -0.75 7.15 -0.65
N ALA A 61 -1.65 8.05 -1.05
CA ALA A 61 -1.60 8.70 -2.36
C ALA A 61 -0.38 9.61 -2.52
N THR A 62 -0.02 10.38 -1.48
CA THR A 62 1.18 11.23 -1.47
C THR A 62 2.45 10.39 -1.57
N GLU A 63 2.52 9.31 -0.80
CA GLU A 63 3.65 8.39 -0.79
C GLU A 63 3.81 7.63 -2.11
N ARG A 64 2.68 7.22 -2.72
CA ARG A 64 2.66 6.63 -4.07
C ARG A 64 3.30 7.57 -5.09
N MET A 65 2.98 8.86 -5.05
CA MET A 65 3.61 9.86 -5.92
C MET A 65 5.11 10.01 -5.61
N ASN A 66 5.51 10.00 -4.33
CA ASN A 66 6.91 10.09 -3.92
C ASN A 66 7.77 8.86 -4.31
N ASP A 67 7.15 7.68 -4.44
CA ASP A 67 7.82 6.42 -4.80
C ASP A 67 7.71 6.07 -6.29
N ASP A 68 7.02 6.90 -7.08
CA ASP A 68 6.67 6.63 -8.48
C ASP A 68 5.97 5.27 -8.64
N ALA A 69 4.95 5.06 -7.81
CA ALA A 69 4.20 3.81 -7.71
C ALA A 69 2.85 3.88 -8.42
N ALA A 70 2.37 2.73 -8.90
CA ALA A 70 1.09 2.64 -9.60
C ALA A 70 -0.10 2.65 -8.62
N VAL A 71 0.09 2.07 -7.44
CA VAL A 71 -0.97 1.82 -6.45
C VAL A 71 -0.52 2.29 -5.07
N GLY A 72 -1.40 2.99 -4.37
CA GLY A 72 -1.27 3.27 -2.94
C GLY A 72 -2.39 2.55 -2.19
N LEU A 73 -2.06 1.79 -1.15
CA LEU A 73 -3.05 1.11 -0.32
C LEU A 73 -2.74 1.26 1.16
N VAL A 74 -3.78 1.11 1.97
CA VAL A 74 -3.68 1.09 3.43
C VAL A 74 -3.92 -0.32 3.92
N ILE A 75 -3.02 -0.85 4.73
CA ILE A 75 -3.23 -2.09 5.48
C ILE A 75 -3.46 -1.72 6.93
N HIS A 76 -4.62 -2.06 7.50
CA HIS A 76 -4.97 -1.67 8.86
C HIS A 76 -5.49 -2.81 9.71
N LYS A 77 -5.28 -2.68 11.03
CA LYS A 77 -5.61 -3.72 11.99
C LYS A 77 -7.11 -4.00 12.02
N ARG A 78 -7.47 -5.28 11.86
CA ARG A 78 -8.82 -5.78 12.15
C ARG A 78 -8.92 -6.00 13.66
N HIS A 79 -9.79 -5.23 14.31
CA HIS A 79 -9.95 -5.27 15.76
C HIS A 79 -10.22 -6.70 16.27
N GLY A 80 -9.50 -7.10 17.32
CA GLY A 80 -9.61 -8.45 17.91
C GLY A 80 -9.02 -9.58 17.05
N ASN A 81 -8.31 -9.28 15.96
CA ASN A 81 -7.77 -10.29 15.07
C ASN A 81 -6.26 -10.13 14.90
N ALA A 82 -5.51 -11.15 15.33
CA ALA A 82 -4.05 -11.18 15.22
C ALA A 82 -3.55 -11.86 13.93
N ASN A 83 -4.41 -12.58 13.18
CA ASN A 83 -4.03 -13.28 11.97
C ASN A 83 -3.65 -12.26 10.88
N PRO A 84 -2.40 -12.21 10.40
CA PRO A 84 -1.96 -11.24 9.40
C PRO A 84 -2.71 -11.39 8.07
N ALA A 85 -3.19 -12.58 7.72
CA ALA A 85 -3.95 -12.84 6.50
C ALA A 85 -5.37 -12.24 6.52
N GLU A 86 -5.88 -11.89 7.71
CA GLU A 86 -7.25 -11.40 7.91
C GLU A 86 -7.32 -9.90 8.25
N GLN A 87 -6.20 -9.19 8.08
CA GLN A 87 -6.17 -7.74 8.26
C GLN A 87 -6.86 -7.03 7.09
N TRP A 88 -7.29 -5.79 7.32
CA TRP A 88 -8.00 -5.04 6.29
C TRP A 88 -7.04 -4.41 5.31
N VAL A 89 -7.44 -4.41 4.04
CA VAL A 89 -6.83 -3.60 2.99
C VAL A 89 -7.89 -2.62 2.49
N SER A 90 -7.52 -1.35 2.35
CA SER A 90 -8.41 -0.31 1.85
C SER A 90 -7.67 0.56 0.83
N MET A 91 -8.36 0.93 -0.25
CA MET A 91 -7.81 1.72 -1.36
C MET A 91 -8.94 2.43 -2.09
N THR A 92 -8.62 3.42 -2.92
CA THR A 92 -9.61 4.05 -3.80
C THR A 92 -9.96 3.13 -4.97
N VAL A 93 -11.05 3.43 -5.68
CA VAL A 93 -11.38 2.70 -6.91
C VAL A 93 -10.31 2.90 -7.99
N ALA A 94 -9.68 4.08 -8.06
CA ALA A 94 -8.59 4.32 -9.00
C ALA A 94 -7.38 3.43 -8.74
N ASP A 95 -7.02 3.24 -7.46
CA ASP A 95 -5.95 2.32 -7.06
C ASP A 95 -6.32 0.86 -7.34
N LEU A 96 -7.59 0.48 -7.16
CA LEU A 96 -8.07 -0.86 -7.54
C LEU A 96 -7.99 -1.08 -9.05
N VAL A 97 -8.40 -0.10 -9.87
CA VAL A 97 -8.27 -0.19 -11.33
C VAL A 97 -6.80 -0.35 -11.70
N ALA A 98 -5.93 0.51 -11.18
CA ALA A 98 -4.49 0.42 -11.39
C ALA A 98 -3.94 -0.95 -10.99
N LEU A 99 -4.39 -1.53 -9.86
CA LEU A 99 -3.98 -2.86 -9.39
C LEU A 99 -4.43 -3.99 -10.33
N LEU A 100 -5.59 -3.87 -10.96
CA LEU A 100 -6.16 -4.92 -11.82
C LEU A 100 -5.64 -4.86 -13.26
N THR A 101 -5.40 -3.66 -13.78
CA THR A 101 -5.05 -3.44 -15.19
C THR A 101 -3.58 -3.09 -15.39
N GLY A 102 -2.89 -2.65 -14.35
CA GLY A 102 -1.57 -2.03 -14.45
C GLY A 102 -1.61 -0.60 -14.99
N GLU A 103 -2.80 0.00 -15.16
CA GLU A 103 -2.99 1.33 -15.72
C GLU A 103 -3.88 2.16 -14.79
N ARG A 104 -3.39 3.33 -14.38
CA ARG A 104 -4.15 4.27 -13.55
C ARG A 104 -5.17 5.01 -14.43
N PRO A 105 -6.45 5.14 -14.01
CA PRO A 105 -7.44 5.85 -14.80
C PRO A 105 -7.13 7.35 -14.89
N GLU A 106 -7.45 7.96 -16.04
CA GLU A 106 -7.29 9.40 -16.27
C GLU A 106 -8.11 10.22 -15.27
N GLY A 107 -7.57 11.37 -14.85
CA GLY A 107 -8.21 12.30 -13.90
C GLY A 107 -8.25 11.84 -12.44
N ALA A 108 -7.66 10.70 -12.10
CA ALA A 108 -7.68 10.17 -10.73
C ALA A 108 -6.78 10.91 -9.73
N ASP A 109 -5.88 11.77 -10.23
CA ASP A 109 -4.90 12.52 -9.44
C ASP A 109 -5.06 14.05 -9.57
N GLU A 110 -6.17 14.51 -10.17
CA GLU A 110 -6.58 15.92 -10.23
C GLU A 110 -7.27 16.36 -8.91
#